data_AF-A0A9X3SZP7-F1
#
_entry.id   AF-A0A9X3SZP7-F1
#
_cell.length_a   1.000
_cell.length_b   1.000
_cell.length_c   1.000
_cell.angle_alpha   90.00
_cell.angle_beta   90.00
_cell.angle_gamma   90.00
#
_symmetry.space_group_name_H-M   'P 1'
#
loop_
_entity.id
_entity.type
_entity.pdbx_description
1 polymer ?
#
loop_
_entity_poly.entity_id
_entity_poly.type
_entity_poly.pdbx_seq_one_letter_code
_entity_poly.pdbx_strand_id
1 'polypeptide(L)'
;MTEHRDGAYIAALDTELRNAGVASRGMALLNQRVLFRHRGEASLRPGRLELSGWEGNEAMVVTPGDLTDVQRTFTELYGRFVGGGSAEWGAPIILSRTESRPALYLLFEHRAFLEKSANVEWHLALLEWRQHRTA
;
A
#
# COMPACT_ATOMS: atom_id res chain seq x y z
N MET A 1 -11.96 -2.28 -19.39
CA MET A 1 -10.67 -2.54 -20.07
C MET A 1 -9.67 -2.58 -18.94
N THR A 2 -9.08 -3.72 -18.61
CA THR A 2 -8.19 -3.77 -17.43
C THR A 2 -6.95 -2.91 -17.71
N GLU A 3 -6.91 -1.73 -17.09
CA GLU A 3 -5.87 -0.74 -17.36
C GLU A 3 -4.50 -1.26 -16.91
N HIS A 4 -3.51 -1.07 -17.79
CA HIS A 4 -2.11 -1.21 -17.42
C HIS A 4 -1.71 0.07 -16.72
N ARG A 5 -1.16 -0.04 -15.52
CA ARG A 5 -0.74 1.12 -14.73
C ARG A 5 0.63 0.89 -14.14
N ASP A 6 1.47 1.92 -14.18
CA ASP A 6 2.78 1.94 -13.55
C ASP A 6 2.91 3.19 -12.67
N GLY A 7 3.66 3.10 -11.57
CA GLY A 7 3.90 4.25 -10.70
C GLY A 7 4.74 3.89 -9.47
N ALA A 8 5.36 4.91 -8.87
CA ALA A 8 6.16 4.71 -7.67
C ALA A 8 5.28 4.32 -6.47
N TYR A 9 5.80 3.49 -5.56
CA TYR A 9 5.11 3.13 -4.32
C TYR A 9 6.03 3.19 -3.11
N ILE A 10 5.42 3.37 -1.94
CA ILE A 10 5.99 2.99 -0.65
C ILE A 10 5.03 2.04 0.07
N ALA A 11 5.56 1.03 0.75
CA ALA A 11 4.77 -0.03 1.37
C ALA A 11 5.35 -0.55 2.68
N ALA A 12 4.45 -1.16 3.46
CA ALA A 12 4.75 -1.88 4.69
C ALA A 12 3.78 -3.05 4.82
N LEU A 13 4.22 -4.09 5.51
CA LEU A 13 3.34 -5.12 6.03
C LEU A 13 2.67 -4.67 7.33
N ASP A 14 1.47 -5.17 7.61
CA ASP A 14 0.80 -4.91 8.88
C ASP A 14 1.63 -5.42 10.08
N THR A 15 2.32 -6.54 9.93
CA THR A 15 3.27 -7.06 10.92
C THR A 15 4.44 -6.11 11.17
N GLU A 16 4.95 -5.45 10.13
CA GLU A 16 6.02 -4.46 10.25
C GLU A 16 5.53 -3.19 10.95
N LEU A 17 4.32 -2.70 10.60
CA LEU A 17 3.72 -1.55 11.28
C LEU A 17 3.46 -1.84 12.76
N ARG A 18 3.01 -3.06 13.10
CA ARG A 18 2.83 -3.50 14.50
C ARG A 18 4.17 -3.54 15.24
N ASN A 19 5.20 -4.12 14.63
CA ASN A 19 6.54 -4.21 15.24
C ASN A 19 7.16 -2.83 15.43
N ALA A 20 6.97 -1.92 14.47
CA ALA A 20 7.37 -0.53 14.61
C ALA A 20 6.63 0.14 15.79
N GLY A 21 5.31 -0.06 15.90
CA GLY A 21 4.47 0.49 16.97
C GLY A 21 4.86 0.03 18.39
N VAL A 22 5.35 -1.20 18.56
CA VAL A 22 5.86 -1.69 19.86
C VAL A 22 7.17 -1.00 20.25
N ALA A 23 8.03 -0.68 19.28
CA ALA A 23 9.26 0.06 19.49
C ALA A 23 9.08 1.59 19.56
N SER A 24 7.92 2.14 19.13
CA SER A 24 7.78 3.55 18.78
C SER A 24 6.71 4.35 19.53
N ARG A 25 6.44 4.08 20.82
CA ARG A 25 5.66 5.04 21.63
C ARG A 25 6.35 6.40 21.84
N GLY A 26 7.63 6.54 21.48
CA GLY A 26 8.39 7.80 21.56
C GLY A 26 8.84 8.43 20.23
N MET A 27 8.69 7.75 19.09
CA MET A 27 9.36 8.13 17.82
C MET A 27 8.39 8.58 16.71
N ALA A 28 7.09 8.70 16.98
CA ALA A 28 6.06 9.03 15.97
C ALA A 28 6.25 10.40 15.27
N LEU A 29 7.15 11.25 15.78
CA LEU A 29 7.58 12.50 15.14
C LEU A 29 8.65 12.31 14.05
N LEU A 30 9.31 11.15 13.99
CA LEU A 30 10.48 10.93 13.14
C LEU A 30 10.13 10.03 11.95
N ASN A 31 9.56 10.70 10.94
CA ASN A 31 9.70 10.37 9.52
C ASN A 31 8.84 9.19 9.02
N GLN A 32 7.77 9.51 8.28
CA GLN A 32 6.93 8.56 7.53
C GLN A 32 7.74 7.54 6.70
N ARG A 33 8.96 7.91 6.26
CA ARG A 33 9.90 7.04 5.53
C ARG A 33 10.42 5.85 6.34
N VAL A 34 10.28 5.87 7.67
CA VAL A 34 10.71 4.77 8.55
C VAL A 34 9.60 3.73 8.69
N LEU A 35 8.33 4.14 8.58
CA LEU A 35 7.19 3.22 8.68
C LEU A 35 7.01 2.37 7.43
N PHE A 36 7.24 2.96 6.26
CA PHE A 36 7.19 2.26 4.98
C PHE A 36 8.59 1.84 4.55
N ARG A 37 8.95 0.61 4.92
CA ARG A 37 10.27 0.03 4.62
C ARG A 37 10.47 -0.24 3.13
N HIS A 38 9.42 -0.66 2.44
CA HIS A 38 9.49 -1.09 1.05
C HIS A 38 9.18 0.07 0.12
N ARG A 39 9.90 0.13 -1.01
CA ARG A 39 9.70 1.18 -2.02
C ARG A 39 10.23 0.71 -3.37
N GLY A 40 9.59 1.16 -4.43
CA GLY A 40 9.99 0.84 -5.79
C GLY A 40 8.95 1.30 -6.79
N GLU A 41 8.91 0.60 -7.92
CA GLU A 41 7.88 0.77 -8.94
C GLU A 41 6.84 -0.33 -8.84
N ALA A 42 5.58 0.07 -8.90
CA ALA A 42 4.45 -0.82 -8.96
C ALA A 42 3.94 -0.90 -10.39
N SER A 43 3.66 -2.12 -10.84
CA SER A 43 3.08 -2.42 -12.15
C SER A 43 1.80 -3.22 -11.98
N LEU A 44 0.66 -2.58 -12.24
CA LEU A 44 -0.64 -3.23 -12.33
C LEU A 44 -0.84 -3.73 -13.76
N ARG A 45 -1.09 -5.03 -13.89
CA ARG A 45 -1.32 -5.75 -15.14
C ARG A 45 -2.55 -6.64 -15.00
N PRO A 46 -3.15 -7.10 -16.10
CA PRO A 46 -4.18 -8.13 -16.03
C PRO A 46 -3.68 -9.35 -15.23
N GLY A 47 -4.35 -9.68 -14.14
CA GLY A 47 -4.03 -10.84 -13.30
C GLY A 47 -2.88 -10.69 -12.29
N ARG A 48 -2.10 -9.60 -12.30
CA ARG A 48 -1.06 -9.37 -11.28
C ARG A 48 -0.76 -7.90 -10.99
N LEU A 49 -0.47 -7.61 -9.73
CA LEU A 49 0.22 -6.43 -9.26
C LEU A 49 1.64 -6.84 -8.88
N GLU A 50 2.63 -6.21 -9.49
CA GLU A 50 4.05 -6.41 -9.19
C GLU A 50 4.60 -5.19 -8.45
N LEU A 51 5.32 -5.41 -7.35
CA LEU A 51 5.94 -4.40 -6.52
C LEU A 51 7.46 -4.66 -6.50
N SER A 52 8.18 -3.95 -7.36
CA SER A 52 9.64 -4.12 -7.51
C SER A 52 10.42 -3.60 -6.30
N GLY A 53 11.60 -4.17 -6.05
CA GLY A 53 12.49 -3.68 -4.99
C GLY A 53 11.99 -3.98 -3.58
N TRP A 54 11.16 -5.02 -3.41
CA TRP A 54 10.57 -5.39 -2.13
C TRP A 54 11.64 -5.84 -1.12
N GLU A 55 12.48 -6.81 -1.48
CA GLU A 55 13.61 -7.30 -0.66
C GLU A 55 14.90 -7.35 -1.49
N GLY A 56 15.67 -6.26 -1.49
CA GLY A 56 17.06 -6.23 -1.99
C GLY A 56 17.27 -6.45 -3.50
N ASN A 57 16.26 -6.94 -4.23
CA ASN A 57 16.06 -6.99 -5.69
C ASN A 57 14.85 -7.87 -6.09
N GLU A 58 14.22 -8.59 -5.15
CA GLU A 58 13.03 -9.39 -5.46
C GLU A 58 11.77 -8.52 -5.52
N ALA A 59 10.91 -8.78 -6.52
CA ALA A 59 9.61 -8.15 -6.65
C ALA A 59 8.56 -8.96 -5.88
N MET A 60 7.69 -8.28 -5.11
CA MET A 60 6.50 -8.93 -4.60
C MET A 60 5.42 -8.97 -5.68
N VAL A 61 4.88 -10.16 -5.94
CA VAL A 61 3.73 -10.34 -6.82
C VAL A 61 2.48 -10.63 -6.00
N VAL A 62 1.40 -9.93 -6.34
CA VAL A 62 0.06 -10.11 -5.77
C VAL A 62 -0.92 -10.38 -6.90
N THR A 63 -1.68 -11.46 -6.82
CA THR A 63 -2.74 -11.77 -7.78
C THR A 63 -4.12 -11.35 -7.23
N PRO A 64 -5.15 -11.17 -8.09
CA PRO A 64 -6.51 -10.91 -7.59
C PRO A 64 -7.02 -12.01 -6.65
N GLY A 65 -6.58 -13.25 -6.88
CA GLY A 65 -6.92 -14.40 -6.04
C GLY A 65 -6.33 -14.34 -4.64
N ASP A 66 -5.20 -13.64 -4.47
CA ASP A 66 -4.57 -13.46 -3.16
C ASP A 66 -5.34 -12.50 -2.25
N LEU A 67 -6.29 -11.72 -2.77
CA LEU A 67 -6.93 -10.63 -2.05
C LEU A 67 -8.34 -10.98 -1.54
N THR A 68 -8.54 -10.78 -0.24
CA THR A 68 -9.84 -10.87 0.43
C THR A 68 -10.52 -9.51 0.55
N ASP A 69 -9.75 -8.42 0.55
CA ASP A 69 -10.30 -7.07 0.52
C ASP A 69 -9.32 -6.02 -0.04
N VAL A 70 -9.86 -4.90 -0.52
CA VAL A 70 -9.09 -3.72 -0.94
C VAL A 70 -9.80 -2.50 -0.36
N GLN A 71 -9.11 -1.76 0.51
CA GLN A 71 -9.65 -0.57 1.15
C GLN A 71 -8.70 0.61 1.00
N ARG A 72 -9.22 1.83 1.18
CA ARG A 72 -8.41 3.03 1.36
C ARG A 72 -8.90 3.77 2.58
N THR A 73 -8.24 3.56 3.72
CA THR A 73 -8.67 4.10 5.01
C THR A 73 -7.52 4.20 6.00
N PHE A 74 -7.67 5.05 7.00
CA PHE A 74 -6.79 5.03 8.17
C PHE A 74 -7.17 3.89 9.11
N THR A 75 -6.17 3.35 9.81
CA THR A 75 -6.34 2.29 10.80
C THR A 75 -5.62 2.65 12.10
N GLU A 76 -5.75 1.81 13.11
CA GLU A 76 -4.95 1.95 14.34
C GLU A 76 -3.44 1.78 14.09
N LEU A 77 -3.06 1.00 13.06
CA LEU A 77 -1.67 0.81 12.66
C LEU A 77 -1.13 1.98 11.83
N TYR A 78 -2.02 2.69 11.14
CA TYR A 78 -1.68 3.88 10.35
C TYR A 78 -2.77 4.94 10.49
N GLY A 79 -2.61 5.79 11.51
CA GLY A 79 -3.60 6.79 11.89
C GLY A 79 -3.52 8.10 11.10
N ARG A 80 -4.59 8.89 11.18
CA ARG A 80 -4.72 10.22 10.54
C ARG A 80 -3.55 11.16 10.81
N PHE A 81 -3.02 11.15 12.03
CA PHE A 81 -1.89 11.99 12.43
C PHE A 81 -0.60 11.65 11.67
N VAL A 82 -0.44 10.38 11.27
CA VAL A 82 0.72 9.93 10.51
C VAL A 82 0.57 10.29 9.03
N GLY A 83 -0.64 10.23 8.48
CA GLY A 83 -0.91 10.51 7.07
C GLY A 83 -1.29 11.95 6.72
N GLY A 84 -1.09 12.94 7.60
CA GLY A 84 -1.40 14.35 7.28
C GLY A 84 -2.89 14.72 7.33
N GLY A 85 -3.74 13.90 7.99
CA GLY A 85 -5.13 14.22 8.31
C GLY A 85 -6.13 14.12 7.15
N SER A 86 -5.71 14.32 5.89
CA SER A 86 -6.58 14.16 4.72
C SER A 86 -6.74 12.68 4.35
N ALA A 87 -7.96 12.16 4.44
CA ALA A 87 -8.24 10.80 3.99
C ALA A 87 -8.05 10.63 2.48
N GLU A 88 -8.29 11.68 1.70
CA GLU A 88 -8.12 11.65 0.23
C GLU A 88 -6.69 11.31 -0.16
N TRP A 89 -5.71 12.00 0.44
CA TRP A 89 -4.31 11.94 0.04
C TRP A 89 -3.43 11.10 0.96
N GLY A 90 -3.81 11.01 2.23
CA GLY A 90 -3.02 10.44 3.30
C GLY A 90 -3.42 9.04 3.71
N ALA A 91 -4.65 8.60 3.39
CA ALA A 91 -5.08 7.25 3.75
C ALA A 91 -4.36 6.22 2.85
N PRO A 92 -3.74 5.19 3.45
CA PRO A 92 -3.09 4.13 2.71
C PRO A 92 -4.14 3.27 2.02
N ILE A 93 -3.74 2.70 0.89
CA ILE A 93 -4.45 1.58 0.29
C ILE A 93 -4.02 0.32 1.05
N ILE A 94 -4.99 -0.45 1.50
CA ILE A 94 -4.80 -1.65 2.29
C ILE A 94 -5.27 -2.83 1.45
N LEU A 95 -4.36 -3.76 1.16
CA LEU A 95 -4.67 -5.02 0.50
C LEU A 95 -4.72 -6.11 1.56
N SER A 96 -5.93 -6.52 1.93
CA SER A 96 -6.14 -7.67 2.80
C SER A 96 -5.94 -8.93 1.98
N ARG A 97 -5.09 -9.83 2.47
CA ARG A 97 -4.71 -11.06 1.77
C ARG A 97 -5.41 -12.27 2.38
N THR A 98 -5.45 -13.38 1.65
CA THR A 98 -5.97 -14.67 2.15
C THR A 98 -5.25 -15.10 3.43
N GLU A 99 -5.97 -15.83 4.28
CA GLU A 99 -5.47 -16.32 5.57
C GLU A 99 -4.08 -16.96 5.40
N SER A 100 -3.13 -16.56 6.26
CA SER A 100 -1.67 -16.82 6.23
C SER A 100 -0.77 -15.71 5.70
N ARG A 101 -1.27 -14.72 4.96
CA ARG A 101 -0.43 -13.62 4.43
C ARG A 101 -0.69 -12.29 5.14
N PRO A 102 0.36 -11.54 5.53
CA PRO A 102 0.21 -10.21 6.11
C PRO A 102 -0.47 -9.24 5.13
N ALA A 103 -1.22 -8.28 5.68
CA ALA A 103 -1.87 -7.26 4.88
C ALA A 103 -0.85 -6.22 4.40
N LEU A 104 -1.04 -5.71 3.19
CA LEU A 104 -0.15 -4.70 2.60
C LEU A 104 -0.74 -3.31 2.78
N TYR A 105 0.06 -2.40 3.29
CA TYR A 105 -0.24 -0.97 3.36
C TYR A 105 0.58 -0.25 2.30
N LEU A 106 -0.07 0.48 1.39
CA LEU A 106 0.53 1.09 0.21
C LEU A 106 0.17 2.56 0.09
N LEU A 107 1.15 3.37 -0.31
CA LEU A 107 0.94 4.73 -0.82
C LEU A 107 1.59 4.82 -2.20
N PHE A 108 0.82 5.24 -3.19
CA PHE A 108 1.27 5.38 -4.57
C PHE A 108 1.55 6.84 -4.92
N GLU A 109 2.66 7.06 -5.61
CA GLU A 109 3.14 8.39 -6.04
C GLU A 109 3.14 9.42 -4.91
N HIS A 110 3.39 8.96 -3.69
CA HIS A 110 3.29 9.80 -2.51
C HIS A 110 4.43 10.82 -2.49
N ARG A 111 4.07 12.10 -2.69
CA ARG A 111 4.99 13.23 -2.61
C ARG A 111 4.80 13.89 -1.25
N ALA A 112 5.62 13.51 -0.27
CA ALA A 112 5.52 13.96 1.12
C ALA A 112 5.49 15.50 1.26
N PHE A 113 6.22 16.24 0.41
CA PHE A 113 6.24 17.71 0.44
C PHE A 113 4.94 18.35 -0.09
N LEU A 114 4.21 17.66 -0.97
CA LEU A 114 2.97 18.17 -1.58
C LEU A 114 1.72 17.59 -0.91
N GLU A 115 1.88 16.71 0.08
CA GLU A 115 0.80 15.95 0.73
C GLU A 115 -0.18 15.34 -0.28
N LYS A 116 0.32 14.97 -1.47
CA LYS A 116 -0.46 14.40 -2.56
C LYS A 116 0.03 12.99 -2.88
N SER A 117 -0.91 12.13 -3.22
CA SER A 117 -0.70 10.76 -3.67
C SER A 117 -1.69 10.46 -4.80
N ALA A 118 -1.42 9.44 -5.61
CA ALA A 118 -2.37 8.95 -6.60
C ALA A 118 -3.29 7.86 -6.00
N ASN A 119 -3.48 7.86 -4.67
CA ASN A 119 -4.14 6.76 -3.96
C ASN A 119 -5.60 6.59 -4.35
N VAL A 120 -6.30 7.66 -4.75
CA VAL A 120 -7.68 7.57 -5.19
C VAL A 120 -7.77 6.81 -6.51
N GLU A 121 -6.95 7.18 -7.48
CA GLU A 121 -6.91 6.57 -8.81
C GLU A 121 -6.43 5.11 -8.72
N TRP A 122 -5.38 4.85 -7.95
CA TRP A 122 -4.89 3.49 -7.71
C TRP A 122 -5.91 2.62 -6.99
N HIS A 123 -6.67 3.17 -6.03
CA HIS A 123 -7.69 2.41 -5.30
C HIS A 123 -8.82 1.96 -6.24
N LEU A 124 -9.29 2.86 -7.10
CA LEU A 124 -10.30 2.54 -8.11
C LEU A 124 -9.79 1.48 -9.09
N ALA A 125 -8.56 1.63 -9.59
CA ALA A 125 -7.94 0.65 -10.48
C ALA A 125 -7.79 -0.73 -9.83
N LEU A 126 -7.41 -0.81 -8.56
CA LEU A 126 -7.28 -2.06 -7.82
C LEU A 126 -8.64 -2.73 -7.55
N LEU A 127 -9.69 -1.93 -7.30
CA LEU A 127 -11.06 -2.45 -7.16
C LEU A 127 -11.58 -3.03 -8.47
N GLU A 128 -11.36 -2.37 -9.61
CA GLU A 128 -11.72 -2.91 -10.93
C GLU A 128 -10.90 -4.17 -11.25
N TRP A 129 -9.58 -4.10 -11.07
CA TRP A 129 -8.66 -5.21 -11.30
C TRP A 129 -9.04 -6.47 -10.51
N ARG A 130 -9.47 -6.31 -9.24
CA ARG A 130 -9.90 -7.44 -8.40
C ARG A 130 -11.17 -8.12 -8.91
N GLN A 131 -12.09 -7.38 -9.52
CA GLN A 131 -13.35 -7.92 -10.04
C GLN A 131 -13.14 -8.79 -11.28
N HIS A 132 -12.04 -8.56 -12.02
CA HIS A 132 -11.63 -9.38 -13.15
C HIS A 132 -10.93 -10.67 -12.74
N ARG A 133 -11.54 -11.42 -11.79
CA ARG A 133 -11.20 -12.83 -11.59
C ARG A 133 -11.42 -13.53 -12.93
N THR A 134 -10.33 -13.86 -13.61
CA THR A 134 -10.38 -14.68 -14.82
C THR A 134 -11.18 -15.92 -14.50
N ALA A 135 -12.29 -16.08 -15.23
CA ALA A 135 -13.09 -17.29 -15.28
C ALA A 135 -12.22 -18.51 -15.66
#